data_AF-A0A6I7WIN5-F1
#
_entry.id   AF-A0A6I7WIN5-F1
#
_cell.length_a   1.000
_cell.length_b   1.000
_cell.length_c   1.000
_cell.angle_alpha   90.00
_cell.angle_beta   90.00
_cell.angle_gamma   90.00
#
_symmetry.space_group_name_H-M   'P 1'
#
loop_
_entity.id
_entity.type
_entity.pdbx_description
1 polymer ?
#
loop_
_entity_poly.entity_id
_entity_poly.type
_entity_poly.pdbx_seq_one_letter_code
_entity_poly.pdbx_strand_id
1 'polypeptide(L)'
;MILVWTLPGYTNDQVQRYRGSYTLGHEVNIFCPEINSQCYWLSPSTEIQIRQQLQQLSKKHTIKPYQAVCVVIQGNIDRESRRVGFAANYAGLIEIVKVFGFCGQPEMVTQGDLQHHRWILESINGVDITVAEADKKIFYLDSNGQAKID
;
A
#
# COMPACT_ATOMS: atom_id res chain seq x y z
N MET A 1 -41.33 -6.77 1.55
CA MET A 1 -40.54 -5.70 0.89
C MET A 1 -39.37 -5.40 1.82
N ILE A 2 -38.19 -5.96 1.55
CA ILE A 2 -37.02 -5.84 2.43
C ILE A 2 -36.20 -4.65 1.92
N LEU A 3 -36.17 -3.58 2.72
CA LEU A 3 -35.28 -2.44 2.51
C LEU A 3 -33.86 -2.88 2.85
N VAL A 4 -33.07 -3.19 1.82
CA VAL A 4 -31.62 -3.39 1.95
C VAL A 4 -31.01 -2.02 2.14
N TRP A 5 -30.59 -1.73 3.36
CA TRP A 5 -29.76 -0.56 3.65
C TRP A 5 -28.37 -0.83 3.05
N THR A 6 -28.11 -0.29 1.87
CA THR A 6 -26.74 -0.10 1.39
C THR A 6 -26.10 0.93 2.31
N LEU A 7 -25.29 0.48 3.26
CA LEU A 7 -24.39 1.36 3.99
C LEU A 7 -23.55 2.10 2.94
N PRO A 8 -23.58 3.44 2.89
CA PRO A 8 -22.60 4.17 2.09
C PRO A 8 -21.24 3.80 2.64
N GLY A 9 -20.44 3.11 1.84
CA GLY A 9 -19.02 2.94 2.09
C GLY A 9 -18.40 4.33 2.05
N TYR A 10 -18.35 4.98 3.21
CA TYR A 10 -17.56 6.18 3.40
C TYR A 10 -16.13 5.81 3.05
N THR A 11 -15.65 6.28 1.89
CA THR A 11 -14.21 6.32 1.60
C THR A 11 -13.66 7.45 2.45
N ASN A 12 -13.59 7.21 3.76
CA ASN A 12 -12.95 8.16 4.64
C ASN A 12 -11.50 8.23 4.21
N ASP A 13 -10.99 9.45 4.12
CA ASP A 13 -9.70 9.91 3.62
C ASP A 13 -8.57 9.38 4.53
N GLN A 14 -8.52 8.06 4.67
CA GLN A 14 -7.72 7.39 5.65
C GLN A 14 -6.32 7.29 5.10
N VAL A 15 -5.42 7.90 5.84
CA VAL A 15 -3.99 7.75 5.67
C VAL A 15 -3.65 6.26 5.60
N GLN A 16 -3.26 5.80 4.43
CA GLN A 16 -2.96 4.40 4.11
C GLN A 16 -1.47 4.20 3.86
N ARG A 17 -1.03 2.95 3.99
CA ARG A 17 0.34 2.55 3.65
C ARG A 17 0.39 2.06 2.23
N TYR A 18 1.37 2.54 1.48
CA TYR A 18 1.59 2.19 0.09
C TYR A 18 3.02 1.73 -0.13
N ARG A 19 3.17 0.69 -0.94
CA ARG A 19 4.40 0.29 -1.59
C ARG A 19 4.33 0.77 -3.04
N GLY A 20 5.41 1.35 -3.55
CA GLY A 20 5.40 1.84 -4.92
C GLY A 20 6.66 2.56 -5.37
N SER A 21 6.61 3.05 -6.60
CA SER A 21 7.71 3.75 -7.26
C SER A 21 7.60 5.26 -7.04
N TYR A 22 8.64 5.85 -6.45
CA TYR A 22 8.81 7.30 -6.34
C TYR A 22 9.82 7.80 -7.37
N THR A 23 9.45 8.81 -8.15
CA THR A 23 10.31 9.41 -9.19
C THR A 23 10.47 10.91 -8.94
N LEU A 24 11.73 11.35 -8.91
CA LEU A 24 12.09 12.76 -8.76
C LEU A 24 12.91 13.24 -9.97
N GLY A 25 12.57 14.44 -10.45
CA GLY A 25 13.29 15.18 -11.47
C GLY A 25 12.93 16.67 -11.43
N HIS A 26 13.44 17.46 -12.38
CA HIS A 26 13.23 18.92 -12.39
C HIS A 26 11.75 19.29 -12.51
N GLU A 27 10.97 18.50 -13.25
CA GLU A 27 9.55 18.72 -13.51
C GLU A 27 8.70 17.52 -13.10
N VAL A 28 9.25 16.63 -12.29
CA VAL A 28 8.61 15.38 -11.89
C VAL A 28 8.80 15.16 -10.40
N ASN A 29 7.70 15.01 -9.68
CA ASN A 29 7.71 14.60 -8.29
C ASN A 29 6.47 13.75 -8.04
N ILE A 30 6.60 12.46 -8.33
CA ILE A 30 5.45 11.56 -8.45
C ILE A 30 5.66 10.28 -7.65
N PHE A 31 4.55 9.70 -7.24
CA PHE A 31 4.49 8.37 -6.64
C PHE A 31 3.43 7.53 -7.35
N CYS A 32 3.84 6.34 -7.77
CA CYS A 32 3.00 5.34 -8.41
C CYS A 32 2.91 4.13 -7.48
N PRO A 33 1.83 3.96 -6.70
CA PRO A 33 1.65 2.78 -5.86
C PRO A 33 1.56 1.50 -6.70
N GLU A 34 1.98 0.37 -6.16
CA GLU A 34 1.85 -0.93 -6.84
C GLU A 34 0.40 -1.44 -6.89
N ILE A 35 -0.43 -1.01 -5.94
CA ILE A 35 -1.83 -1.44 -5.82
C ILE A 35 -2.71 -0.97 -6.99
N ASN A 36 -2.32 0.07 -7.72
CA ASN A 36 -3.04 0.56 -8.89
C ASN A 36 -2.08 1.14 -9.92
N SER A 37 -2.38 1.00 -11.21
CA SER A 37 -1.53 1.54 -12.30
C SER A 37 -1.60 3.07 -12.44
N GLN A 38 -2.11 3.79 -11.45
CA GLN A 38 -2.24 5.25 -11.49
C GLN A 38 -1.05 5.91 -10.77
N CYS A 39 -0.60 7.05 -11.29
CA CYS A 39 0.45 7.84 -10.67
C CYS A 39 -0.12 9.15 -10.12
N TYR A 40 0.41 9.56 -8.97
CA TYR A 40 -0.05 10.71 -8.22
C TYR A 40 1.09 11.71 -8.06
N TRP A 41 0.76 13.00 -8.17
CA TRP A 41 1.73 14.06 -7.99
C TRP A 41 1.91 14.36 -6.49
N LEU A 42 3.14 14.58 -6.04
CA LEU A 42 3.40 14.90 -4.64
C LEU A 42 2.74 16.22 -4.24
N SER A 43 1.85 16.18 -3.26
CA SER A 43 1.08 17.33 -2.81
C SER A 43 1.98 18.44 -2.27
N PRO A 44 1.71 19.73 -2.60
CA PRO A 44 2.37 20.88 -2.01
C PRO A 44 2.25 20.93 -0.47
N SER A 45 1.25 20.26 0.12
CA SER A 45 1.05 20.17 1.57
C SER A 45 1.99 19.18 2.28
N THR A 46 2.61 18.24 1.55
CA THR A 46 3.58 17.28 2.12
C THR A 46 4.70 18.02 2.85
N GLU A 47 4.92 17.68 4.12
CA GLU A 47 5.92 18.33 4.98
C GLU A 47 7.33 18.37 4.37
N ILE A 48 8.06 19.45 4.63
CA ILE A 48 9.41 19.68 4.08
C ILE A 48 10.38 18.55 4.48
N GLN A 49 10.29 18.07 5.73
CA GLN A 49 11.16 16.99 6.22
C GLN A 49 10.93 15.68 5.44
N ILE A 50 9.67 15.35 5.15
CA ILE A 50 9.30 14.18 4.34
C ILE A 50 9.84 14.30 2.91
N ARG A 51 9.74 15.48 2.30
CA ARG A 51 10.32 15.73 0.97
C ARG A 51 11.82 15.55 0.95
N GLN A 52 12.51 16.07 1.96
CA GLN A 52 13.97 15.91 2.08
C GLN A 52 14.34 14.44 2.23
N GLN A 53 13.59 13.66 3.02
CA GLN A 53 13.81 12.22 3.15
C GLN A 53 13.61 11.48 1.81
N LEU A 54 12.57 11.80 1.04
CA LEU A 54 12.34 11.23 -0.29
C LEU A 54 13.45 11.61 -1.28
N GLN A 55 13.92 12.87 -1.24
CA GLN A 55 15.04 13.33 -2.06
C GLN A 55 16.34 12.60 -1.71
N GLN A 56 16.61 12.35 -0.42
CA GLN A 56 17.77 11.59 0.02
C GLN A 56 17.69 10.13 -0.44
N LEU A 57 16.52 9.49 -0.33
CA LEU A 57 16.30 8.14 -0.85
C LEU A 57 16.52 8.08 -2.37
N SER A 58 15.97 9.04 -3.11
CA SER A 58 16.18 9.14 -4.56
C SER A 58 17.67 9.28 -4.90
N LYS A 59 18.40 10.20 -4.25
CA LYS A 59 19.85 10.38 -4.46
C LYS A 59 20.68 9.16 -4.09
N LYS A 60 20.29 8.41 -3.05
CA LYS A 60 21.02 7.24 -2.57
C LYS A 60 20.84 6.02 -3.47
N HIS A 61 19.66 5.88 -4.08
CA HIS A 61 19.26 4.66 -4.81
C HIS A 61 19.11 4.86 -6.32
N THR A 62 19.47 6.03 -6.86
CA THR A 62 19.48 6.31 -8.30
C THR A 62 20.83 6.85 -8.76
N ILE A 63 21.14 6.58 -10.03
CA ILE A 63 22.36 7.08 -10.68
C ILE A 63 22.01 8.12 -11.74
N LYS A 64 20.77 8.08 -12.25
CA LYS A 64 20.29 8.98 -13.32
C LYS A 64 19.10 9.81 -12.83
N PRO A 65 18.94 11.05 -13.32
CA PRO A 65 17.71 11.82 -13.13
C PRO A 65 16.49 11.04 -13.62
N TYR A 66 15.33 11.26 -12.99
CA TYR A 66 14.06 10.61 -13.35
C TYR A 66 14.01 9.10 -13.18
N GLN A 67 15.03 8.48 -12.55
CA GLN A 67 14.98 7.08 -12.21
C GLN A 67 14.05 6.87 -11.01
N ALA A 68 13.16 5.88 -11.12
CA ALA A 68 12.25 5.51 -10.04
C ALA A 68 12.99 4.77 -8.91
N VAL A 69 12.58 5.02 -7.67
CA VAL A 69 13.00 4.31 -6.47
C VAL A 69 11.80 3.67 -5.80
N CYS A 70 11.88 2.38 -5.50
CA CYS A 70 10.85 1.71 -4.74
C CYS A 70 10.89 2.16 -3.27
N VAL A 71 9.78 2.70 -2.77
CA VAL A 71 9.63 3.19 -1.40
C VAL A 71 8.36 2.64 -0.75
N VAL A 72 8.40 2.53 0.57
CA VAL A 72 7.23 2.26 1.41
C VAL A 72 6.91 3.53 2.20
N ILE A 73 5.68 4.01 2.02
CA ILE A 73 5.22 5.29 2.54
C ILE A 73 3.85 5.15 3.20
N GLN A 74 3.48 6.16 3.97
CA GLN A 74 2.13 6.34 4.48
C GLN A 74 1.65 7.73 4.05
N GLY A 75 0.42 7.81 3.53
CA GLY A 75 -0.11 9.05 2.97
C GLY A 75 -1.57 8.97 2.61
N ASN A 76 -2.10 10.08 2.12
CA ASN A 76 -3.45 10.19 1.61
C ASN A 76 -3.46 10.57 0.13
N ILE A 77 -4.40 9.99 -0.62
CA ILE A 77 -4.56 10.24 -2.05
C ILE A 77 -5.78 11.11 -2.27
N ASP A 78 -5.55 12.32 -2.78
CA ASP A 78 -6.59 13.26 -3.13
C ASP A 78 -6.84 13.24 -4.64
N ARG A 79 -8.04 12.78 -5.03
CA ARG A 79 -8.47 12.72 -6.44
C ARG A 79 -9.36 13.90 -6.84
N GLU A 80 -9.85 14.66 -5.88
CA GLU A 80 -10.89 15.67 -6.08
C GLU A 80 -10.30 17.08 -6.23
N SER A 81 -9.21 17.38 -5.52
CA SER A 81 -8.59 18.69 -5.58
C SER A 81 -8.15 19.07 -6.98
N ARG A 82 -8.27 20.38 -7.24
CA ARG A 82 -7.87 20.99 -8.51
C ARG A 82 -6.38 20.81 -8.73
N ARG A 83 -6.03 20.10 -9.79
CA ARG A 83 -4.65 19.93 -10.27
C ARG A 83 -4.31 21.05 -11.26
N VAL A 84 -3.14 21.66 -11.10
CA VAL A 84 -2.64 22.75 -11.97
C VAL A 84 -1.16 22.53 -12.32
N GLY A 85 -0.69 23.15 -13.40
CA GLY A 85 0.69 23.00 -13.87
C GLY A 85 1.04 21.54 -14.19
N PHE A 86 2.24 21.09 -13.77
CA PHE A 86 2.70 19.72 -13.99
C PHE A 86 1.79 18.65 -13.38
N ALA A 87 1.04 18.96 -12.32
CA ALA A 87 0.14 18.01 -11.67
C ALA A 87 -1.12 17.69 -12.52
N ALA A 88 -1.45 18.49 -13.55
CA ALA A 88 -2.68 18.35 -14.33
C ALA A 88 -2.81 17.01 -15.08
N ASN A 89 -1.67 16.38 -15.39
CA ASN A 89 -1.61 15.14 -16.17
C ASN A 89 -1.65 13.86 -15.30
N TYR A 90 -1.87 13.99 -13.99
CA TYR A 90 -1.83 12.87 -13.04
C TYR A 90 -3.22 12.57 -12.46
N ALA A 91 -3.39 11.35 -11.94
CA ALA A 91 -4.67 10.85 -11.45
C ALA A 91 -5.15 11.52 -10.15
N GLY A 92 -4.26 12.25 -9.48
CA GLY A 92 -4.53 12.93 -8.22
C GLY A 92 -3.25 13.51 -7.61
N LEU A 93 -3.40 14.04 -6.41
CA LEU A 93 -2.30 14.40 -5.53
C LEU A 93 -2.12 13.31 -4.49
N ILE A 94 -0.89 13.17 -3.99
CA ILE A 94 -0.61 12.36 -2.81
C ILE A 94 0.09 13.20 -1.76
N GLU A 95 -0.49 13.26 -0.58
CA GLU A 95 0.14 13.83 0.61
C GLU A 95 0.81 12.71 1.40
N ILE A 96 2.14 12.78 1.50
CA ILE A 96 2.91 11.76 2.22
C ILE A 96 3.15 12.25 3.65
N VAL A 97 2.66 11.48 4.63
CA VAL A 97 2.83 11.82 6.05
C VAL A 97 4.03 11.10 6.68
N LYS A 98 4.46 9.97 6.12
CA LYS A 98 5.60 9.20 6.64
C LYS A 98 6.28 8.38 5.55
N VAL A 99 7.60 8.26 5.65
CA VAL A 99 8.42 7.41 4.78
C VAL A 99 9.10 6.36 5.65
N PHE A 100 8.82 5.09 5.35
CA PHE A 100 9.40 3.95 6.09
C PHE A 100 10.75 3.53 5.52
N GLY A 101 10.96 3.72 4.22
CA GLY A 101 12.26 3.49 3.58
C GLY A 101 12.15 2.90 2.18
N PHE A 102 13.26 2.35 1.70
CA PHE A 102 13.36 1.62 0.44
C PHE A 102 12.68 0.24 0.57
N CYS A 103 11.99 -0.25 -0.46
CA CYS A 103 11.20 -1.48 -0.41
C CYS A 103 11.94 -2.75 0.10
N GLY A 104 13.27 -2.80 -0.01
CA GLY A 104 14.10 -3.92 0.46
C GLY A 104 14.53 -3.86 1.94
N GLN A 105 14.07 -2.88 2.73
CA GLN A 105 14.41 -2.78 4.17
C GLN A 105 13.25 -3.00 5.15
N PRO A 106 12.04 -2.47 4.93
CA PRO A 106 10.94 -2.72 5.84
C PRO A 106 10.20 -4.01 5.47
N GLU A 107 10.15 -4.95 6.42
CA GLU A 107 9.12 -6.01 6.47
C GLU A 107 7.77 -5.38 6.86
N MET A 108 7.25 -4.51 6.00
CA MET A 108 5.91 -3.95 6.18
C MET A 108 4.97 -4.48 5.13
N VAL A 109 3.90 -5.10 5.60
CA VAL A 109 2.76 -5.49 4.78
C VAL A 109 1.88 -4.26 4.55
N THR A 110 1.60 -3.99 3.29
CA THR A 110 0.69 -2.96 2.80
C THR A 110 -0.58 -3.61 2.24
N GLN A 111 -1.64 -2.83 2.04
CA GLN A 111 -2.86 -3.34 1.44
C GLN A 111 -2.61 -3.91 0.02
N GLY A 112 -1.67 -3.31 -0.73
CA GLY A 112 -1.27 -3.80 -2.05
C GLY A 112 -0.62 -5.18 -2.00
N ASP A 113 0.13 -5.49 -0.93
CA ASP A 113 0.73 -6.81 -0.75
C ASP A 113 -0.36 -7.87 -0.52
N LEU A 114 -1.47 -7.51 0.13
CA LEU A 114 -2.58 -8.42 0.45
C LEU A 114 -3.56 -8.62 -0.70
N GLN A 115 -3.80 -7.58 -1.49
CA GLN A 115 -4.76 -7.60 -2.58
C GLN A 115 -4.16 -8.20 -3.85
N HIS A 116 -5.00 -8.83 -4.67
CA HIS A 116 -4.60 -9.47 -5.93
C HIS A 116 -3.57 -10.60 -5.81
N HIS A 117 -3.30 -11.06 -4.58
CA HIS A 117 -2.45 -12.21 -4.28
C HIS A 117 -3.31 -13.36 -3.74
N ARG A 118 -2.98 -14.59 -4.18
CA ARG A 118 -3.60 -15.81 -3.64
C ARG A 118 -2.78 -16.25 -2.43
N TRP A 119 -3.46 -16.37 -1.30
CA TRP A 119 -2.89 -16.91 -0.08
C TRP A 119 -3.31 -18.37 0.08
N ILE A 120 -2.34 -19.23 0.38
CA ILE A 120 -2.58 -20.64 0.68
C ILE A 120 -2.23 -20.82 2.16
N LEU A 121 -3.17 -21.37 2.91
CA LEU A 121 -2.93 -21.69 4.32
C LEU A 121 -2.05 -22.94 4.37
N GLU A 122 -0.80 -22.78 4.79
CA GLU A 122 0.15 -23.88 4.90
C GLU A 122 0.06 -24.59 6.26
N SER A 123 -0.10 -23.83 7.34
CA SER A 123 -0.22 -24.39 8.69
C SER A 123 -1.11 -23.54 9.61
N ILE A 124 -1.63 -24.17 10.66
CA ILE A 124 -2.26 -23.49 11.80
C ILE A 124 -1.47 -23.87 13.04
N ASN A 125 -0.91 -22.88 13.74
CA ASN A 125 -0.10 -23.09 14.95
C ASN A 125 1.03 -24.13 14.77
N GLY A 126 1.66 -24.17 13.60
CA GLY A 126 2.75 -25.10 13.29
C GLY A 126 2.32 -26.52 12.90
N VAL A 127 1.02 -26.77 12.73
CA VAL A 127 0.49 -28.02 12.18
C VAL A 127 0.20 -27.82 10.70
N ASP A 128 0.90 -28.57 9.84
CA ASP A 128 0.74 -28.50 8.39
C ASP A 128 -0.63 -29.01 7.93
N ILE A 129 -1.23 -28.31 6.96
CA ILE A 129 -2.47 -28.72 6.33
C ILE A 129 -2.13 -29.51 5.06
N THR A 130 -2.11 -30.84 5.16
CA THR A 130 -2.08 -31.69 3.97
C THR A 130 -3.44 -31.59 3.26
N VAL A 131 -3.44 -31.04 2.05
CA VAL A 131 -4.65 -30.82 1.20
C VAL A 131 -5.47 -32.11 0.98
N ALA A 132 -4.88 -33.28 1.20
CA ALA A 132 -5.55 -34.58 1.12
C ALA A 132 -6.38 -34.99 2.37
N GLU A 133 -6.27 -34.28 3.50
CA GLU A 133 -7.06 -34.59 4.72
C GLU A 133 -8.25 -33.66 4.95
N ALA A 134 -8.38 -32.59 4.17
CA ALA A 134 -9.47 -31.61 4.30
C ALA A 134 -10.87 -32.19 3.98
N ASP A 135 -10.94 -33.32 3.27
CA ASP A 135 -12.21 -34.02 3.00
C ASP A 135 -12.70 -34.89 4.18
N LYS A 136 -11.94 -35.00 5.28
CA LYS A 136 -12.33 -35.85 6.43
C LYS A 136 -12.15 -35.24 7.82
N LYS A 137 -11.57 -34.05 7.98
CA LYS A 137 -11.31 -33.48 9.30
C LYS A 137 -11.84 -32.05 9.41
N ILE A 138 -12.72 -31.83 10.38
CA ILE A 138 -13.21 -30.49 10.71
C ILE A 138 -12.25 -29.90 11.74
N PHE A 139 -11.66 -28.76 11.40
CA PHE A 139 -10.77 -28.02 12.31
C PHE A 139 -11.59 -26.98 13.06
N TYR A 140 -11.52 -27.00 14.39
CA TYR A 140 -12.12 -25.97 15.24
C TYR A 140 -11.02 -25.19 15.97
N LEU A 141 -11.17 -23.88 16.00
CA LEU A 141 -10.43 -23.01 16.91
C LEU A 141 -11.22 -22.91 18.20
N ASP A 142 -10.64 -23.32 19.32
CA ASP A 142 -11.27 -23.06 20.62
C ASP A 142 -11.13 -21.58 21.01
N SER A 143 -11.86 -21.17 22.06
CA SER A 143 -11.88 -19.79 22.53
C SER A 143 -10.52 -19.26 23.02
N ASN A 144 -9.49 -20.11 23.07
CA ASN A 144 -8.12 -19.76 23.43
C ASN A 144 -7.16 -19.81 22.23
N GLY A 145 -7.67 -20.02 21.00
CA GLY A 145 -6.89 -20.01 19.77
C GLY A 145 -6.08 -21.29 19.50
N GLN A 146 -6.35 -22.39 20.23
CA GLN A 146 -5.72 -23.68 19.96
C GLN A 146 -6.53 -24.46 18.93
N ALA A 147 -5.83 -25.03 17.95
CA ALA A 147 -6.44 -25.83 16.90
C ALA A 147 -6.69 -27.25 17.44
N LYS A 148 -7.95 -27.71 17.33
CA LYS A 148 -8.33 -29.10 17.60
C LYS A 148 -8.77 -29.77 16.31
N ILE A 149 -8.43 -31.06 16.22
CA ILE A 149 -8.71 -31.92 15.07
C ILE A 149 -9.60 -33.06 15.60
N ASP A 150 -10.75 -33.29 14.97
CA ASP A 150 -11.53 -34.53 15.11
C ASP A 150 -11.07 -35.58 14.09
#